data_AF-A0A661WFZ2-F1
#
_entry.id   AF-A0A661WFZ2-F1
#
_cell.length_a   1.000
_cell.length_b   1.000
_cell.length_c   1.000
_cell.angle_alpha   90.00
_cell.angle_beta   90.00
_cell.angle_gamma   90.00
#
_symmetry.space_group_name_H-M   'P 1'
#
loop_
_entity.id
_entity.type
_entity.pdbx_description
1 polymer ?
#
loop_
_entity_poly.entity_id
_entity_poly.type
_entity_poly.pdbx_seq_one_letter_code
_entity_poly.pdbx_strand_id
1 'polypeptide(L)' 'MDFENIYAVFLIGAGIFSLTSAVQGKSIEASDTPRLSKRTSALVYGGTGILLIIFGIMRLN' A
#
# COMPACT_ATOMS: atom_id res chain seq x y z
N MET A 1 -15.76 -18.14 3.74
CA MET A 1 -14.35 -17.88 3.37
C MET A 1 -13.51 -18.20 4.58
N ASP A 2 -12.45 -18.99 4.41
CA ASP A 2 -11.50 -19.23 5.48
C ASP A 2 -10.77 -17.93 5.86
N PHE A 3 -10.36 -17.84 7.12
CA PHE A 3 -9.68 -16.67 7.67
C PHE A 3 -8.47 -16.23 6.82
N GLU A 4 -7.76 -17.20 6.23
CA GLU A 4 -6.61 -16.94 5.37
C GLU A 4 -6.97 -16.21 4.08
N ASN A 5 -8.10 -16.59 3.46
CA ASN A 5 -8.59 -15.93 2.24
C ASN A 5 -9.05 -14.50 2.54
N ILE A 6 -9.71 -14.29 3.69
CA ILE A 6 -10.10 -12.95 4.14
C ILE A 6 -8.85 -12.09 4.36
N TYR A 7 -7.86 -12.62 5.08
CA TYR A 7 -6.60 -11.93 5.33
C TYR A 7 -5.84 -11.59 4.03
N ALA A 8 -5.79 -12.50 3.06
CA ALA A 8 -5.19 -12.24 1.76
C ALA A 8 -5.90 -11.13 0.97
N VAL A 9 -7.23 -11.11 0.99
CA VAL A 9 -8.03 -10.03 0.37
C VAL A 9 -7.74 -8.70 1.05
N PHE A 10 -7.60 -8.67 2.37
CA PHE A 10 -7.19 -7.46 3.10
C PHE A 10 -5.80 -6.98 2.70
N LEU A 11 -4.82 -7.88 2.57
CA LEU A 11 -3.46 -7.53 2.13
C LEU A 11 -3.46 -6.95 0.71
N ILE A 12 -4.17 -7.57 -0.22
CA ILE A 12 -4.29 -7.09 -1.60
C ILE A 12 -4.97 -5.71 -1.63
N GLY A 13 -6.07 -5.56 -0.88
CA GLY A 13 -6.80 -4.29 -0.77
C GLY A 13 -5.94 -3.16 -0.19
N ALA A 14 -5.22 -3.43 0.91
CA ALA A 14 -4.28 -2.49 1.52
C ALA A 14 -3.15 -2.12 0.55
N GLY A 15 -2.67 -3.10 -0.23
CA GLY A 15 -1.65 -2.89 -1.24
C GLY A 15 -2.12 -1.95 -2.36
N ILE A 16 -3.30 -2.19 -2.93
CA ILE A 16 -3.92 -1.32 -3.94
C ILE A 16 -4.15 0.10 -3.39
N PHE A 17 -4.60 0.22 -2.15
CA PHE A 17 -4.77 1.52 -1.49
C PHE A 17 -3.45 2.27 -1.35
N SER A 18 -2.39 1.59 -0.94
CA SER A 18 -1.05 2.17 -0.80
C SER A 18 -0.50 2.64 -2.16
N LEU A 19 -0.64 1.82 -3.21
CA LEU A 19 -0.26 2.20 -4.59
C LEU A 19 -1.04 3.42 -5.08
N THR A 20 -2.35 3.44 -4.85
CA THR A 20 -3.22 4.56 -5.22
C THR A 20 -2.78 5.84 -4.50
N SER A 21 -2.45 5.74 -3.22
CA SER A 21 -1.93 6.85 -2.41
C SER A 21 -0.58 7.36 -2.92
N ALA A 22 0.29 6.45 -3.38
CA ALA A 22 1.57 6.80 -4.00
C ALA A 22 1.39 7.58 -5.31
N VAL A 23 0.46 7.14 -6.17
CA VAL A 23 0.17 7.81 -7.46
C VAL A 23 -0.49 9.16 -7.26
N GLN A 24 -1.45 9.25 -6.34
CA GLN A 24 -2.20 10.49 -6.11
C GLN A 24 -1.44 11.52 -5.26
N GLY A 25 -0.27 11.17 -4.72
CA GLY A 25 0.50 12.07 -3.84
C GLY A 25 -0.18 12.41 -2.50
N LYS A 26 -1.35 11.81 -2.22
CA LYS A 26 -2.23 12.18 -1.10
C LYS A 26 -1.67 11.84 0.28
N SER A 27 -0.58 11.09 0.35
CA SER A 27 -0.14 10.49 1.61
C SER A 27 0.69 11.39 2.52
N ILE A 28 1.41 12.36 1.94
CA ILE A 28 2.29 13.27 2.72
C ILE A 28 2.13 14.74 2.27
N GLU A 29 1.60 15.00 1.08
CA GLU A 29 1.33 16.35 0.60
C GLU A 29 0.15 17.03 1.32
N ALA A 30 -0.72 16.25 1.97
CA ALA A 30 -1.83 16.77 2.77
C ALA A 30 -1.43 17.19 4.20
N SER A 31 -0.17 17.00 4.59
CA SER A 31 0.36 17.43 5.88
C SER A 31 0.84 18.87 5.80
N ASP A 32 0.41 19.74 6.72
CA ASP A 32 0.88 21.13 6.82
C ASP A 32 2.41 21.23 6.99
N THR A 33 3.04 20.17 7.51
CA THR A 33 4.50 20.00 7.54
C THR A 33 4.89 18.62 7.00
N PRO A 34 5.22 18.48 5.71
CA PRO A 34 5.63 17.18 5.16
C PRO A 34 7.04 16.81 5.65
N ARG A 35 7.15 15.65 6.33
CA ARG A 35 8.44 15.13 6.83
C ARG A 35 9.30 14.46 5.75
N LEU A 36 8.69 14.08 4.63
CA LEU A 36 9.34 13.36 3.53
C LEU A 36 9.08 14.09 2.22
N SER A 37 10.05 14.04 1.31
CA SER A 37 9.85 14.55 -0.05
C SER A 37 8.75 13.76 -0.76
N LYS A 38 8.06 14.40 -1.71
CA LYS A 38 7.02 13.77 -2.54
C LYS A 38 7.51 12.45 -3.17
N ARG A 39 8.72 12.48 -3.71
CA ARG A 39 9.36 11.31 -4.35
C ARG A 39 9.65 10.19 -3.35
N THR A 40 10.15 10.54 -2.16
CA THR A 40 10.40 9.56 -1.10
C THR A 40 9.10 8.94 -0.61
N SER A 41 8.04 9.75 -0.43
CA SER A 41 6.73 9.26 -0.04
C SER A 41 6.15 8.31 -1.08
N ALA A 42 6.17 8.70 -2.36
CA ALA A 42 5.71 7.84 -3.45
C ALA A 42 6.45 6.50 -3.50
N LEU A 43 7.77 6.49 -3.25
CA LEU A 43 8.56 5.26 -3.17
C LEU A 43 8.17 4.39 -1.98
N VAL A 44 7.94 4.98 -0.80
CA VAL A 44 7.53 4.25 0.39
C VAL A 44 6.15 3.62 0.18
N TYR A 45 5.15 4.41 -0.18
CA TYR A 45 3.79 3.91 -0.41
C TYR A 45 3.72 2.95 -1.61
N GLY A 46 4.51 3.21 -2.65
CA GLY A 46 4.65 2.33 -3.81
C GLY A 46 5.23 0.96 -3.41
N GLY A 47 6.37 0.97 -2.71
CA GLY A 47 7.04 -0.24 -2.24
C GLY A 47 6.20 -1.04 -1.25
N THR A 48 5.61 -0.38 -0.26
CA THR A 48 4.68 -1.02 0.68
C THR A 48 3.49 -1.64 -0.05
N GLY A 49 2.93 -0.96 -1.04
CA GLY A 49 1.80 -1.47 -1.81
C GLY A 49 2.13 -2.75 -2.58
N ILE A 50 3.28 -2.78 -3.26
CA ILE A 50 3.78 -3.96 -3.98
C ILE A 50 3.97 -5.14 -3.02
N LEU A 51 4.63 -4.91 -1.88
CA LEU A 51 4.91 -5.97 -0.90
C LEU A 51 3.63 -6.58 -0.34
N LEU A 52 2.63 -5.76 -0.01
CA LEU A 52 1.34 -6.24 0.50
C LEU A 52 0.60 -7.10 -0.53
N ILE A 53 0.62 -6.71 -1.81
CA ILE A 53 0.02 -7.52 -2.89
C ILE A 53 0.75 -8.86 -3.03
N ILE A 54 2.09 -8.86 -3.03
CA ILE A 54 2.88 -10.10 -3.12
C ILE A 54 2.54 -11.03 -1.96
N PHE A 55 2.52 -10.54 -0.72
CA PHE A 55 2.16 -11.36 0.44
C PHE A 55 0.72 -11.87 0.37
N GLY A 56 -0.22 -11.05 -0.11
CA GLY A 56 -1.59 -11.47 -0.31
C GLY A 56 -1.72 -12.59 -1.35
N ILE A 57 -1.01 -12.48 -2.48
CA ILE A 57 -0.97 -13.53 -3.52
C ILE A 57 -0.32 -14.81 -2.97
N MET A 58 0.82 -14.69 -2.29
CA MET A 58 1.51 -15.85 -1.69
C MET A 58 0.64 -16.57 -0.66
N ARG A 59 -0.32 -15.88 -0.04
CA ARG A 59 -1.24 -16.48 0.95
C ARG A 59 -2.44 -17.18 0.31
N LEU A 60 -2.71 -16.93 -0.97
CA LEU A 60 -3.77 -17.60 -1.74
C LEU A 60 -3.27 -18.83 -2.52
N ASN A 61 -1.94 -18.99 -2.63
CA ASN A 61 -1.27 -20.17 -3.21
C ASN A 61 -0.99 -21.23 -2.14
#